data_AF-A0A7W1HUD2-F1
#
_entry.id   AF-A0A7W1HUD2-F1
#
_cell.length_a   1.000
_cell.length_b   1.000
_cell.length_c   1.000
_cell.angle_alpha   90.00
_cell.angle_beta   90.00
_cell.angle_gamma   90.00
#
_symmetry.space_group_name_H-M   'P 1'
#
loop_
_entity.id
_entity.type
_entity.pdbx_description
1 polymer ?
#
loop_
_entity_poly.entity_id
_entity_poly.type
_entity_poly.pdbx_seq_one_letter_code
_entity_poly.pdbx_strand_id
1 'polypeptide(L)'
;MNKRAMTTIVLIALISALVTGGLLARAAGESGGVIRGGGTTIVEGGTGVPSFDPVITKFAFNWRSGQGHFECLALAPSAPAGEPESGNFDTNVMYVTGEIESAEVGGGVARFEGTATVTGLGAGENEPFTVRVTRGGPGATLVLKVSGLTFREILLEGQIAF
;
A
#
# COMPACT_ATOMS: atom_id res chain seq x y z
N MET A 1 -54.39 0.31 41.09
CA MET A 1 -52.96 0.64 40.87
C MET A 1 -52.83 2.17 40.92
N ASN A 2 -52.17 2.70 41.95
CA ASN A 2 -52.21 4.14 42.26
C ASN A 2 -51.37 4.95 41.28
N LYS A 3 -51.95 6.02 40.70
CA LYS A 3 -51.34 6.90 39.69
C LYS A 3 -49.96 7.46 40.09
N ARG A 4 -49.62 7.49 41.38
CA ARG A 4 -48.31 7.93 41.90
C ARG A 4 -47.18 6.91 41.69
N ALA A 5 -47.48 5.62 41.59
CA ALA A 5 -46.47 4.58 41.37
C ALA A 5 -46.00 4.52 39.90
N MET A 6 -46.84 4.98 38.96
CA MET A 6 -46.56 4.92 37.53
C MET A 6 -45.61 6.05 37.10
N THR A 7 -45.67 7.22 37.75
CA THR A 7 -44.83 8.37 37.41
C THR A 7 -43.37 8.20 37.85
N THR A 8 -43.11 7.49 38.95
CA THR A 8 -41.75 7.26 39.46
C THR A 8 -40.96 6.26 38.59
N ILE A 9 -41.63 5.30 37.96
CA ILE A 9 -40.97 4.29 37.11
C ILE A 9 -40.53 4.91 35.77
N VAL A 10 -41.29 5.87 35.23
CA VAL A 10 -40.96 6.53 33.96
C VAL A 10 -39.75 7.47 34.08
N LEU A 11 -39.53 8.09 35.24
CA LEU A 11 -38.40 9.00 35.44
C LEU A 11 -37.04 8.28 35.57
N ILE A 12 -37.04 7.05 36.11
CA ILE A 12 -35.81 6.23 36.21
C ILE A 12 -35.41 5.69 34.83
N ALA A 13 -36.37 5.39 33.96
CA ALA A 13 -36.08 4.91 32.60
C ALA A 13 -35.47 5.99 31.68
N LEU A 14 -35.78 7.27 31.88
CA LEU A 14 -35.21 8.36 31.07
C LEU A 14 -33.78 8.77 31.47
N ILE A 15 -33.36 8.52 32.71
CA ILE A 15 -31.99 8.85 33.15
C ILE A 15 -30.99 7.77 32.68
N SER A 16 -31.43 6.51 32.54
CA SER A 16 -30.61 5.45 31.94
C SER A 16 -30.35 5.61 30.44
N ALA A 17 -31.12 6.46 29.73
CA ALA A 17 -30.96 6.68 28.29
C ALA A 17 -29.99 7.82 27.93
N LEU A 18 -29.52 8.62 28.90
CA LEU A 18 -28.63 9.76 28.66
C LEU A 18 -27.14 9.51 28.99
N VAL A 19 -26.80 8.34 29.54
CA VAL A 19 -25.40 7.99 29.91
C VAL A 19 -24.80 6.92 28.98
N THR A 20 -25.52 6.50 27.93
CA THR A 20 -25.00 5.63 26.87
C THR A 20 -24.39 6.38 25.68
N GLY A 21 -24.16 7.69 25.81
CA GLY A 21 -23.36 8.50 24.87
C GLY A 21 -21.85 8.43 25.13
N GLY A 22 -21.41 7.54 26.03
CA GLY A 22 -20.00 7.28 26.27
C GLY A 22 -19.42 6.43 25.13
N LEU A 23 -18.45 7.02 24.43
CA LEU A 23 -17.49 6.32 23.57
C LEU A 23 -18.13 5.66 22.34
N LEU A 24 -18.27 6.45 21.27
CA LEU A 24 -17.81 5.95 19.97
C LEU A 24 -16.32 5.69 20.11
N ALA A 25 -16.00 4.54 20.72
CA ALA A 25 -14.68 3.95 20.70
C ALA A 25 -14.36 3.79 19.22
N ARG A 26 -13.45 4.66 18.78
CA ARG A 26 -12.64 4.56 17.60
C ARG A 26 -12.30 3.08 17.38
N ALA A 27 -13.07 2.39 16.53
CA ALA A 27 -12.59 1.18 15.89
C ALA A 27 -11.59 1.60 14.81
N ALA A 28 -10.53 2.33 15.21
CA ALA A 28 -9.24 2.08 14.61
C ALA A 28 -8.99 0.63 14.97
N GLY A 29 -9.04 -0.25 13.98
CA GLY A 29 -8.71 -1.64 14.20
C GLY A 29 -7.28 -1.73 14.74
N GLU A 30 -7.13 -1.71 16.06
CA GLU A 30 -6.04 -2.35 16.76
C GLU A 30 -6.21 -3.86 16.52
N SER A 31 -5.82 -4.29 15.33
CA SER A 31 -5.14 -5.56 15.23
C SER A 31 -3.79 -5.22 14.63
N GLY A 32 -2.71 -5.65 15.28
CA GLY A 32 -1.36 -5.66 14.70
C GLY A 32 -1.29 -6.63 13.51
N GLY A 33 -2.18 -6.44 12.53
CA GLY A 33 -2.25 -7.19 11.29
C GLY A 33 -0.95 -6.99 10.54
N VAL A 34 -0.37 -8.10 10.14
CA VAL A 34 0.83 -8.09 9.32
C VAL A 34 0.39 -7.85 7.88
N ILE A 35 0.83 -6.73 7.31
CA ILE A 35 0.68 -6.45 5.89
C ILE A 35 2.01 -6.80 5.25
N ARG A 36 2.01 -7.74 4.30
CA ARG A 36 3.25 -8.19 3.67
C ARG A 36 3.00 -8.52 2.21
N GLY A 37 4.01 -8.33 1.40
CA GLY A 37 3.94 -8.71 0.01
C GLY A 37 5.30 -8.65 -0.64
N GLY A 38 5.41 -9.32 -1.76
CA GLY A 38 6.59 -9.25 -2.60
C GLY A 38 6.40 -10.09 -3.84
N GLY A 39 7.20 -9.77 -4.85
CA GLY A 39 7.09 -10.42 -6.13
C GLY A 39 7.73 -9.63 -7.26
N THR A 40 7.45 -10.09 -8.46
CA THR A 40 7.86 -9.45 -9.70
C THR A 40 6.64 -8.84 -10.36
N THR A 41 6.70 -7.56 -10.73
CA THR A 41 5.66 -6.88 -11.49
C THR A 41 6.16 -6.46 -12.88
N ILE A 42 5.23 -6.01 -13.70
CA ILE A 42 5.50 -5.24 -14.92
C ILE A 42 4.83 -3.88 -14.85
N VAL A 43 5.53 -2.81 -15.28
CA VAL A 43 4.96 -1.47 -15.39
C VAL A 43 4.02 -1.40 -16.60
N GLU A 44 2.77 -0.97 -16.39
CA GLU A 44 1.78 -0.79 -17.43
C GLU A 44 2.29 0.21 -18.49
N GLY A 45 2.46 -0.24 -19.73
CA GLY A 45 2.94 0.59 -20.84
C GLY A 45 4.45 0.90 -20.82
N GLY A 46 5.22 0.29 -19.90
CA GLY A 46 6.67 0.46 -19.86
C GLY A 46 7.11 1.91 -19.63
N THR A 47 8.11 2.37 -20.38
CA THR A 47 8.57 3.78 -20.37
C THR A 47 7.58 4.77 -21.00
N GLY A 48 6.51 4.28 -21.63
CA GLY A 48 5.53 5.10 -22.31
C GLY A 48 6.03 5.64 -23.64
N VAL A 49 5.31 6.63 -24.19
CA VAL A 49 5.66 7.21 -25.49
C VAL A 49 7.03 7.90 -25.46
N PRO A 50 7.85 7.75 -26.52
CA PRO A 50 7.55 7.07 -27.79
C PRO A 50 7.99 5.60 -27.88
N SER A 51 8.75 5.07 -26.91
CA SER A 51 9.44 3.77 -27.07
C SER A 51 8.76 2.58 -26.42
N PHE A 52 7.97 2.79 -25.35
CA PHE A 52 7.26 1.73 -24.60
C PHE A 52 8.17 0.58 -24.14
N ASP A 53 9.42 0.88 -23.78
CA ASP A 53 10.37 -0.12 -23.33
C ASP A 53 9.84 -0.79 -22.07
N PRO A 54 9.80 -2.14 -22.02
CA PRO A 54 9.22 -2.82 -20.87
C PRO A 54 10.09 -2.59 -19.64
N VAL A 55 9.44 -2.48 -18.48
CA VAL A 55 10.10 -2.39 -17.17
C VAL A 55 9.45 -3.39 -16.26
N ILE A 56 10.27 -4.24 -15.63
CA ILE A 56 9.84 -5.09 -14.52
C ILE A 56 10.30 -4.48 -13.22
N THR A 57 9.55 -4.71 -12.14
CA THR A 57 10.06 -4.41 -10.80
C THR A 57 10.10 -5.66 -9.94
N LYS A 58 11.06 -5.69 -9.02
CA LYS A 58 11.09 -6.63 -7.91
C LYS A 58 10.82 -5.83 -6.65
N PHE A 59 9.70 -6.11 -6.00
CA PHE A 59 9.31 -5.38 -4.80
C PHE A 59 9.15 -6.32 -3.62
N ALA A 60 9.30 -5.75 -2.43
CA ALA A 60 8.95 -6.39 -1.17
C ALA A 60 8.51 -5.33 -0.17
N PHE A 61 7.59 -5.69 0.71
CA PHE A 61 7.27 -4.89 1.87
C PHE A 61 6.77 -5.75 3.02
N ASN A 62 6.97 -5.25 4.22
CA ASN A 62 6.37 -5.78 5.44
C ASN A 62 6.03 -4.62 6.37
N TRP A 63 4.85 -4.68 6.97
CA TRP A 63 4.37 -3.75 7.97
C TRP A 63 3.78 -4.53 9.14
N ARG A 64 4.25 -4.24 10.35
CA ARG A 64 3.80 -4.87 11.57
C ARG A 64 3.95 -3.90 12.74
N SER A 65 2.89 -3.75 13.53
CA SER A 65 2.93 -2.99 14.79
C SER A 65 3.49 -1.56 14.65
N GLY A 66 3.14 -0.86 13.57
CA GLY A 66 3.58 0.53 13.36
C GLY A 66 4.98 0.69 12.76
N GLN A 67 5.61 -0.40 12.31
CA GLN A 67 6.94 -0.38 11.69
C GLN A 67 6.97 -1.24 10.43
N GLY A 68 7.77 -0.84 9.46
CA GLY A 68 7.93 -1.60 8.24
C GLY A 68 8.82 -0.91 7.23
N HIS A 69 9.07 -1.62 6.14
CA HIS A 69 9.98 -1.18 5.09
C HIS A 69 9.41 -1.52 3.73
N PHE A 70 9.77 -0.71 2.74
CA PHE A 70 9.43 -0.89 1.35
C PHE A 70 10.70 -0.97 0.50
N GLU A 71 10.73 -1.95 -0.38
CA GLU A 71 11.81 -2.19 -1.34
C GLU A 71 11.20 -2.30 -2.73
N CYS A 72 11.78 -1.60 -3.71
CA CYS A 72 11.41 -1.74 -5.11
C CYS A 72 12.61 -1.48 -6.03
N LEU A 73 13.03 -2.51 -6.75
CA LEU A 73 14.07 -2.45 -7.78
C LEU A 73 13.41 -2.51 -9.15
N ALA A 74 13.62 -1.49 -9.99
CA ALA A 74 13.16 -1.46 -11.38
C ALA A 74 14.30 -1.86 -12.33
N LEU A 75 13.98 -2.77 -13.25
CA LEU A 75 14.89 -3.31 -14.24
C LEU A 75 14.34 -3.09 -15.64
N ALA A 76 15.21 -2.73 -16.58
CA ALA A 76 14.91 -2.63 -18.01
C ALA A 76 15.84 -3.56 -18.82
N PRO A 77 15.48 -3.86 -20.09
CA PRO A 77 16.38 -4.55 -21.00
C PRO A 77 17.68 -3.79 -21.24
N SER A 78 18.82 -4.50 -21.27
CA SER A 78 20.10 -3.93 -21.74
C SER A 78 20.17 -3.77 -23.26
N ALA A 79 19.36 -4.52 -24.00
CA ALA A 79 19.33 -4.50 -25.46
C ALA A 79 17.98 -4.00 -26.01
N PRO A 80 17.97 -3.25 -27.13
CA PRO A 80 16.74 -2.78 -27.78
C PRO A 80 15.85 -3.93 -28.26
N ALA A 81 14.55 -3.69 -28.35
CA ALA A 81 13.60 -4.65 -28.91
C ALA A 81 14.03 -5.13 -30.31
N GLY A 82 14.02 -6.45 -30.52
CA GLY A 82 14.42 -7.09 -31.78
C GLY A 82 15.88 -7.52 -31.84
N GLU A 83 16.72 -7.05 -30.91
CA GLU A 83 18.10 -7.49 -30.78
C GLU A 83 18.22 -8.74 -29.88
N PRO A 84 19.30 -9.52 -30.01
CA PRO A 84 19.65 -10.53 -29.01
C PRO A 84 19.63 -9.95 -27.60
N GLU A 85 19.23 -10.75 -26.62
CA GLU A 85 19.19 -10.36 -25.18
C GLU A 85 18.14 -9.29 -24.82
N SER A 86 17.33 -8.82 -25.76
CA SER A 86 16.24 -7.84 -25.49
C SER A 86 15.15 -8.33 -24.51
N GLY A 87 15.15 -9.61 -24.15
CA GLY A 87 14.31 -10.18 -23.09
C GLY A 87 14.97 -10.22 -21.70
N ASN A 88 16.24 -9.81 -21.57
CA ASN A 88 16.98 -9.84 -20.32
C ASN A 88 16.84 -8.51 -19.59
N PHE A 89 16.13 -8.50 -18.46
CA PHE A 89 15.95 -7.32 -17.61
C PHE A 89 17.06 -7.23 -16.57
N ASP A 90 18.19 -6.65 -16.96
CA ASP A 90 19.44 -6.62 -16.18
C ASP A 90 19.97 -5.20 -15.93
N THR A 91 19.36 -4.19 -16.55
CA THR A 91 19.74 -2.79 -16.36
C THR A 91 18.98 -2.22 -15.17
N ASN A 92 19.69 -1.89 -14.09
CA ASN A 92 19.11 -1.19 -12.94
C ASN A 92 18.80 0.26 -13.31
N VAL A 93 17.51 0.57 -13.41
CA VAL A 93 17.02 1.92 -13.77
C VAL A 93 16.71 2.74 -12.53
N MET A 94 16.21 2.09 -11.48
CA MET A 94 15.75 2.75 -10.28
C MET A 94 15.72 1.76 -9.12
N TYR A 95 16.09 2.23 -7.94
CA TYR A 95 15.89 1.48 -6.71
C TYR A 95 15.37 2.40 -5.61
N VAL A 96 14.31 1.96 -4.95
CA VAL A 96 13.60 2.66 -3.87
C VAL A 96 13.66 1.79 -2.63
N THR A 97 14.24 2.33 -1.56
CA THR A 97 14.31 1.66 -0.26
C THR A 97 13.97 2.68 0.83
N GLY A 98 13.03 2.34 1.70
CA GLY A 98 12.50 3.33 2.64
C GLY A 98 11.61 2.77 3.72
N GLU A 99 11.55 3.51 4.83
CA GLU A 99 10.68 3.17 5.94
C GLU A 99 9.23 3.49 5.57
N ILE A 100 8.34 2.59 5.95
CA ILE A 100 6.91 2.89 5.95
C ILE A 100 6.63 3.62 7.26
N GLU A 101 5.90 4.72 7.20
CA GLU A 101 5.54 5.55 8.36
C GLU A 101 4.08 5.33 8.77
N SER A 102 3.23 5.00 7.79
CA SER A 102 1.82 4.70 8.03
C SER A 102 1.28 3.66 7.05
N ALA A 103 0.25 2.93 7.49
CA ALA A 103 -0.46 1.99 6.65
C ALA A 103 -1.96 1.99 6.94
N GLU A 104 -2.76 1.91 5.88
CA GLU A 104 -4.21 1.82 5.92
C GLU A 104 -4.68 0.63 5.08
N VAL A 105 -5.65 -0.12 5.59
CA VAL A 105 -6.23 -1.29 4.90
C VAL A 105 -7.73 -1.13 4.81
N GLY A 106 -8.29 -1.31 3.62
CA GLY A 106 -9.74 -1.29 3.41
C GLY A 106 -10.13 -1.82 2.03
N GLY A 107 -11.23 -2.57 1.97
CA GLY A 107 -11.79 -3.03 0.68
C GLY A 107 -10.85 -3.86 -0.18
N GLY A 108 -9.98 -4.69 0.43
CA GLY A 108 -8.98 -5.50 -0.30
C GLY A 108 -7.78 -4.72 -0.82
N VAL A 109 -7.63 -3.47 -0.40
CA VAL A 109 -6.51 -2.58 -0.75
C VAL A 109 -5.73 -2.22 0.52
N ALA A 110 -4.40 -2.15 0.40
CA ALA A 110 -3.55 -1.52 1.40
C ALA A 110 -2.87 -0.29 0.79
N ARG A 111 -2.75 0.79 1.58
CA ARG A 111 -2.01 2.00 1.25
C ARG A 111 -0.92 2.20 2.29
N PHE A 112 0.28 2.51 1.84
CA PHE A 112 1.43 2.86 2.66
C PHE A 112 1.90 4.26 2.30
N GLU A 113 2.40 4.98 3.31
CA GLU A 113 3.12 6.24 3.13
C GLU A 113 4.40 6.19 3.94
N GLY A 114 5.45 6.84 3.45
CA GLY A 114 6.73 6.91 4.14
C GLY A 114 7.76 7.72 3.36
N THR A 115 9.02 7.54 3.71
CA THR A 115 10.16 8.23 3.11
C THR A 115 11.20 7.22 2.63
N ALA A 116 11.82 7.50 1.49
CA ALA A 116 12.77 6.59 0.85
C ALA A 116 14.04 7.30 0.38
N THR A 117 15.11 6.52 0.28
CA THR A 117 16.24 6.83 -0.59
C THR A 117 15.97 6.24 -1.96
N VAL A 118 16.17 7.05 -3.00
CA VAL A 118 15.97 6.67 -4.39
C VAL A 118 17.30 6.78 -5.13
N THR A 119 17.61 5.76 -5.92
CA THR A 119 18.74 5.78 -6.86
C THR A 119 18.24 5.69 -8.29
N GLY A 120 19.06 6.13 -9.25
CA GLY A 120 18.72 6.11 -10.67
C GLY A 120 17.66 7.17 -11.03
N LEU A 121 16.59 6.75 -11.70
CA LEU A 121 15.51 7.66 -12.07
C LEU A 121 14.83 8.24 -10.81
N GLY A 122 14.79 9.56 -10.70
CA GLY A 122 14.22 10.24 -9.53
C GLY A 122 15.10 10.18 -8.28
N ALA A 123 16.43 10.02 -8.45
CA ALA A 123 17.37 9.92 -7.35
C ALA A 123 17.27 11.09 -6.35
N GLY A 124 17.32 10.75 -5.07
CA GLY A 124 17.15 11.68 -3.95
C GLY A 124 17.17 10.97 -2.60
N GLU A 125 17.27 11.75 -1.54
CA GLU A 125 17.18 11.28 -0.15
C GLU A 125 15.94 11.84 0.51
N ASN A 126 15.32 11.05 1.39
CA ASN A 126 14.09 11.42 2.10
C ASN A 126 12.94 11.78 1.15
N GLU A 127 12.87 11.10 0.01
CA GLU A 127 11.81 11.27 -0.96
C GLU A 127 10.51 10.69 -0.40
N PRO A 128 9.43 11.48 -0.27
CA PRO A 128 8.16 10.96 0.18
C PRO A 128 7.61 9.99 -0.86
N PHE A 129 7.12 8.84 -0.40
CA PHE A 129 6.48 7.86 -1.26
C PHE A 129 5.08 7.49 -0.77
N THR A 130 4.26 7.06 -1.72
CA THR A 130 3.02 6.33 -1.43
C THR A 130 2.98 5.06 -2.24
N VAL A 131 2.54 3.96 -1.62
CA VAL A 131 2.35 2.68 -2.29
C VAL A 131 0.92 2.22 -2.07
N ARG A 132 0.23 1.84 -3.13
CA ARG A 132 -1.12 1.26 -3.05
C ARG A 132 -1.10 -0.12 -3.70
N VAL A 133 -1.52 -1.13 -2.95
CA VAL A 133 -1.54 -2.53 -3.41
C VAL A 133 -2.91 -3.15 -3.27
N THR A 134 -3.29 -4.02 -4.21
CA THR A 134 -4.46 -4.88 -4.07
C THR A 134 -4.03 -6.25 -3.56
N ARG A 135 -4.82 -6.85 -2.66
CA ARG A 135 -4.60 -8.20 -2.17
C ARG A 135 -4.68 -9.22 -3.32
N GLY A 136 -3.76 -10.18 -3.35
CA GLY A 136 -3.80 -11.28 -4.33
C GLY A 136 -2.43 -11.76 -4.78
N GLY A 137 -2.45 -12.66 -5.77
CA GLY A 137 -1.29 -13.13 -6.52
C GLY A 137 -1.25 -12.50 -7.92
N PRO A 138 -0.82 -13.23 -8.96
CA PRO A 138 -0.74 -12.70 -10.32
C PRO A 138 -2.03 -11.98 -10.76
N GLY A 139 -1.88 -10.79 -11.35
CA GLY A 139 -2.97 -9.88 -11.70
C GLY A 139 -3.35 -8.87 -10.62
N ALA A 140 -2.86 -9.02 -9.38
CA ALA A 140 -2.91 -7.95 -8.39
C ALA A 140 -2.11 -6.74 -8.87
N THR A 141 -2.47 -5.54 -8.40
CA THR A 141 -1.83 -4.28 -8.79
C THR A 141 -1.02 -3.68 -7.65
N LEU A 142 0.06 -3.01 -8.03
CA LEU A 142 0.86 -2.12 -7.20
C LEU A 142 0.92 -0.76 -7.89
N VAL A 143 0.74 0.32 -7.13
CA VAL A 143 0.94 1.69 -7.62
C VAL A 143 1.92 2.38 -6.69
N LEU A 144 3.12 2.66 -7.20
CA LEU A 144 4.16 3.42 -6.50
C LEU A 144 4.14 4.87 -6.99
N LYS A 145 4.12 5.82 -6.06
CA LYS A 145 4.42 7.22 -6.33
C LYS A 145 5.59 7.66 -5.48
N VAL A 146 6.62 8.20 -6.10
CA VAL A 146 7.85 8.66 -5.44
C VAL A 146 8.57 9.61 -6.38
N SER A 147 9.29 10.62 -5.86
CA SER A 147 10.06 11.59 -6.66
C SER A 147 9.26 12.27 -7.78
N GLY A 148 7.95 12.50 -7.57
CA GLY A 148 7.03 13.05 -8.57
C GLY A 148 6.62 12.09 -9.70
N LEU A 149 7.09 10.85 -9.68
CA LEU A 149 6.79 9.81 -10.66
C LEU A 149 5.62 8.94 -10.17
N THR A 150 4.94 8.26 -11.09
CA THR A 150 3.88 7.30 -10.78
C THR A 150 4.03 6.07 -11.66
N PHE A 151 4.21 4.92 -11.01
CA PHE A 151 4.33 3.62 -11.66
C PHE A 151 3.08 2.81 -11.34
N ARG A 152 2.37 2.35 -12.37
CA ARG A 152 1.25 1.42 -12.25
C ARG A 152 1.76 0.06 -12.69
N GLU A 153 1.59 -0.92 -11.84
CA GLU A 153 2.27 -2.20 -11.98
C GLU A 153 1.31 -3.36 -11.79
N ILE A 154 1.51 -4.41 -12.57
CA ILE A 154 0.73 -5.65 -12.50
C ILE A 154 1.65 -6.75 -11.99
N LEU A 155 1.23 -7.45 -10.94
CA LEU A 155 1.95 -8.58 -10.36
C LEU A 155 1.96 -9.75 -11.35
N LEU A 156 3.15 -10.19 -11.74
CA LEU A 156 3.35 -11.38 -12.58
C LEU A 156 3.53 -12.62 -11.71
N GLU A 157 4.29 -12.49 -10.62
CA GLU A 157 4.67 -13.56 -9.71
C GLU A 157 4.74 -13.04 -8.29
N GLY A 158 4.43 -13.88 -7.30
CA GLY A 158 4.46 -13.52 -5.88
C GLY A 158 3.07 -13.40 -5.27
N GLN A 159 2.99 -12.74 -4.11
CA GLN A 159 1.75 -12.65 -3.32
C GLN A 159 1.74 -11.38 -2.46
N ILE A 160 0.56 -10.79 -2.32
CA ILE A 160 0.26 -9.69 -1.41
C ILE A 160 -0.83 -10.14 -0.42
N ALA A 161 -0.55 -10.03 0.88
CA ALA A 161 -1.38 -10.54 1.95
C ALA A 161 -1.50 -9.55 3.12
N PHE A 162 -2.72 -9.43 3.63
CA PHE A 162 -3.13 -8.68 4.82
C PHE A 162 -4.56 -9.07 5.18
#